data_AF-A0A954NYW3-F1
#
_entry.id   AF-A0A954NYW3-F1
#
_cell.length_a   1.000
_cell.length_b   1.000
_cell.length_c   1.000
_cell.angle_alpha   90.00
_cell.angle_beta   90.00
_cell.angle_gamma   90.00
#
_symmetry.space_group_name_H-M   'P 1'
#
loop_
_entity.id
_entity.type
_entity.pdbx_description
1 polymer ?
#
loop_
_entity_poly.entity_id
_entity_poly.type
_entity_poly.pdbx_seq_one_letter_code
_entity_poly.pdbx_strand_id
1 'polypeptide(L)' 'MGRVERDRELARRRTRKAKVKKLRAKYAAATDGGEKAEIAEKVRRMSPFVNLDEAAE' A
#
# COMPACT_ATOMS: atom_id res chain seq x y z
N MET A 1 -24.28 -15.14 -7.50
CA MET A 1 -23.81 -14.23 -8.56
C MET A 1 -22.30 -14.11 -8.49
N GLY A 2 -21.60 -15.07 -9.09
CA GLY A 2 -20.13 -15.13 -9.03
C GLY A 2 -19.51 -14.06 -9.90
N ARG A 3 -18.64 -13.22 -9.33
CA ARG A 3 -17.78 -12.32 -10.13
C ARG A 3 -16.96 -13.16 -11.11
N VAL A 4 -16.94 -12.77 -12.38
CA VAL A 4 -16.02 -13.32 -13.38
C VAL A 4 -14.57 -13.07 -12.93
N GLU A 5 -13.62 -13.85 -13.45
CA GLU A 5 -12.22 -13.80 -12.99
C GLU A 5 -11.62 -12.38 -13.09
N ARG A 6 -11.92 -11.68 -14.19
CA ARG A 6 -11.53 -10.29 -14.41
C ARG A 6 -12.05 -9.35 -13.32
N ASP A 7 -13.30 -9.53 -12.88
CA ASP A 7 -13.88 -8.70 -11.82
C ASP A 7 -13.25 -8.99 -10.46
N ARG A 8 -12.88 -10.25 -10.20
CA ARG A 8 -12.15 -10.63 -8.98
C ARG A 8 -10.75 -10.01 -8.97
N GLU A 9 -10.06 -10.04 -10.10
CA GLU A 9 -8.75 -9.42 -10.26
C GLU A 9 -8.84 -7.90 -10.06
N LEU A 10 -9.79 -7.24 -10.72
CA LEU A 10 -10.03 -5.80 -10.57
C LEU A 10 -10.34 -5.44 -9.12
N ALA A 11 -11.19 -6.23 -8.45
CA ALA A 11 -11.49 -6.03 -7.03
C ALA A 11 -10.23 -6.16 -6.15
N ARG A 12 -9.41 -7.20 -6.36
CA ARG A 12 -8.13 -7.37 -5.63
C ARG A 12 -7.18 -6.20 -5.88
N ARG A 13 -7.07 -5.73 -7.12
CA ARG A 13 -6.23 -4.58 -7.49
C ARG A 13 -6.70 -3.29 -6.83
N ARG A 14 -8.02 -3.02 -6.83
CA ARG A 14 -8.63 -1.86 -6.16
C ARG A 14 -8.38 -1.89 -4.66
N THR A 15 -8.60 -3.03 -4.01
CA THR A 15 -8.33 -3.22 -2.58
C THR A 15 -6.86 -3.00 -2.25
N ARG A 16 -5.94 -3.53 -3.07
CA ARG A 16 -4.50 -3.29 -2.91
C ARG A 16 -4.17 -1.80 -2.99
N LYS A 17 -4.68 -1.08 -4.00
CA LYS A 17 -4.48 0.37 -4.15
C LYS A 17 -5.00 1.15 -2.95
N ALA A 18 -6.20 0.82 -2.44
CA ALA A 18 -6.76 1.47 -1.26
C ALA A 18 -5.91 1.26 0.00
N LYS A 19 -5.42 0.03 0.22
CA LYS A 19 -4.51 -0.28 1.34
C LYS A 19 -3.20 0.48 1.25
N VAL A 20 -2.58 0.54 0.07
CA VAL A 20 -1.33 1.30 -0.16
C VAL A 20 -1.56 2.79 0.07
N LYS A 21 -2.67 3.37 -0.42
CA LYS A 21 -3.02 4.78 -0.16
C LYS A 21 -3.14 5.08 1.34
N LYS A 22 -3.77 4.17 2.10
CA LYS A 22 -3.88 4.32 3.57
C LYS A 22 -2.51 4.28 4.25
N LEU A 23 -1.62 3.38 3.83
CA LEU A 23 -0.28 3.29 4.39
C LEU A 23 0.60 4.49 4.01
N ARG A 24 0.46 5.04 2.81
CA ARG A 24 1.10 6.31 2.43
C ARG A 24 0.71 7.46 3.37
N ALA A 25 -0.58 7.62 3.62
CA ALA A 25 -1.06 8.65 4.54
C ALA A 25 -0.53 8.44 5.97
N LYS A 26 -0.46 7.19 6.43
CA LYS A 26 0.14 6.86 7.74
C LYS A 26 1.63 7.14 7.79
N TYR A 27 2.38 6.81 6.74
CA TYR A 27 3.82 7.07 6.67
C TYR A 27 4.11 8.57 6.72
N ALA A 28 3.33 9.39 6.01
CA ALA A 28 3.46 10.84 6.03
C ALA A 28 3.11 11.46 7.40
N ALA A 29 2.17 10.86 8.14
CA ALA A 29 1.76 11.32 9.47
C ALA A 29 2.65 10.78 10.60
N ALA A 30 3.41 9.71 10.36
CA ALA A 30 4.28 9.11 11.37
C ALA A 30 5.46 10.04 11.67
N THR A 31 5.72 10.27 12.95
CA THR A 31 6.87 11.05 13.45
C THR A 31 7.98 10.15 13.97
N ASP A 32 7.66 8.92 14.36
CA ASP A 32 8.61 7.93 14.83
C ASP A 32 9.30 7.18 13.67
N GLY A 33 10.61 6.97 13.81
CA GLY A 33 11.41 6.28 12.80
C GLY A 33 11.09 4.79 12.70
N GLY A 34 10.75 4.15 13.82
CA GLY A 34 10.34 2.74 13.87
C GLY A 34 9.02 2.51 13.14
N GLU A 35 8.02 3.33 13.41
CA GLU A 35 6.72 3.27 12.72
C GLU A 35 6.85 3.47 11.20
N LYS A 36 7.72 4.39 10.76
CA LYS A 36 8.00 4.59 9.32
C LYS A 36 8.59 3.34 8.67
N ALA A 37 9.54 2.69 9.33
CA ALA A 37 10.17 1.46 8.83
C ALA A 37 9.16 0.31 8.71
N GLU A 38 8.30 0.11 9.72
CA GLU A 38 7.25 -0.92 9.68
C GLU A 38 6.23 -0.67 8.55
N ILE A 39 5.84 0.60 8.36
CA ILE A 39 4.91 0.97 7.29
C ILE A 39 5.56 0.76 5.91
N ALA A 40 6.83 1.13 5.76
CA ALA A 40 7.58 0.92 4.52
C ALA A 40 7.70 -0.57 4.17
N GLU A 41 8.05 -1.43 5.13
CA GLU A 41 8.11 -2.88 4.91
C GLU A 41 6.75 -3.45 4.51
N LYS A 42 5.68 -3.01 5.18
CA LYS A 42 4.31 -3.44 4.89
C LYS A 42 3.86 -3.05 3.50
N VAL A 43 4.27 -1.88 3.01
CA VAL A 43 4.00 -1.46 1.63
C VAL A 43 4.81 -2.27 0.62
N ARG A 44 6.11 -2.49 0.85
CA ARG A 44 6.96 -3.31 -0.03
C ARG A 44 6.40 -4.73 -0.19
N ARG A 45 5.93 -5.36 0.91
CA ARG A 45 5.32 -6.70 0.85
C ARG A 45 4.02 -6.75 0.02
N MET A 46 3.23 -5.68 0.04
CA MET A 46 1.97 -5.63 -0.73
C MET A 46 2.16 -5.19 -2.18
N SER A 47 3.14 -4.34 -2.44
CA SER A 47 3.43 -3.78 -3.75
C SER A 47 4.93 -3.51 -3.84
N PRO A 48 5.71 -4.48 -4.37
CA PRO A 48 7.17 -4.39 -4.44
C PRO A 48 7.69 -3.15 -5.19
N PHE A 49 6.90 -2.63 -6.12
CA PHE A 49 7.24 -1.46 -6.94
C PHE A 49 6.85 -0.11 -6.32
N VAL A 50 6.29 -0.11 -5.10
CA VAL A 50 5.98 1.14 -4.40
C VAL A 50 7.01 1.34 -3.30
N ASN A 51 7.96 2.22 -3.58
CA ASN A 51 8.85 2.78 -2.57
C ASN A 51 8.16 3.99 -1.94
N LEU A 52 7.99 3.96 -0.62
CA LEU A 52 7.49 5.11 0.13
C LEU A 52 8.59 6.14 0.41
N ASP A 53 9.85 5.69 0.51
CA ASP A 53 11.00 6.54 0.79
C ASP A 53 11.35 7.46 -0.38
N GLU A 54 11.15 7.02 -1.63
CA GLU A 54 11.39 7.84 -2.84
C GLU A 54 10.32 8.91 -3.10
N ALA A 55 9.15 8.82 -2.45
CA ALA A 55 8.06 9.77 -2.66
C ALA A 55 8.12 11.00 -1.73
N ALA A 56 9.16 11.08 -0.88
CA ALA A 56 9.36 12.15 0.09
C ALA A 56 10.45 13.16 -0.32
N GLU A 57 10.96 13.07 -1.56
CA GLU A 57 11.90 14.05 -2.14
C GLU A 57 11.16 15.21 -2.85
#